data_AF-A0A957TV19-F1
#
_entry.id   AF-A0A957TV19-F1
#
_cell.length_a   1.000
_cell.length_b   1.000
_cell.length_c   1.000
_cell.angle_alpha   90.00
_cell.angle_beta   90.00
_cell.angle_gamma   90.00
#
_symmetry.space_group_name_H-M   'P 1'
#
loop_
_entity.id
_entity.type
_entity.pdbx_description
1 polymer ?
#
loop_
_entity_poly.entity_id
_entity_poly.type
_entity_poly.pdbx_seq_one_letter_code
_entity_poly.pdbx_strand_id
1 'polypeptide(L)'
;KVWLSLQEHGIQKFGRLIDQNIAQGQYLTKLINAAPQLELMTPTNINIVCFRFNPGGLDEAALKRINVEIMQQMQESGIAAVSDTTLRGKHCLRAAINNHRTQRSDLDLLIAEVMDIGKGLTSESLLLAQPVVSN
;
A
#
# COMPACT_ATOMS: atom_id res chain seq x y z
N LYS A 1 -29.30 6.97 13.28
CA LYS A 1 -28.56 6.23 12.22
C LYS A 1 -27.77 5.06 12.80
N VAL A 2 -26.90 5.27 13.80
CA VAL A 2 -26.12 4.18 14.46
C VAL A 2 -27.02 3.17 15.18
N TRP A 3 -27.95 3.62 16.03
CA TRP A 3 -28.84 2.74 16.79
C TRP A 3 -29.65 1.79 15.91
N LEU A 4 -30.27 2.32 14.84
CA LEU A 4 -31.02 1.51 13.88
C LEU A 4 -30.11 0.47 13.18
N SER A 5 -28.90 0.85 12.78
CA SER A 5 -27.96 -0.08 12.14
C SER A 5 -27.54 -1.23 13.08
N LEU A 6 -27.36 -0.94 14.37
CA LEU A 6 -27.06 -1.95 15.37
C LEU A 6 -28.27 -2.88 15.62
N GLN A 7 -29.49 -2.35 15.62
CA GLN A 7 -30.70 -3.17 15.73
C GLN A 7 -30.88 -4.08 14.51
N GLU A 8 -30.70 -3.57 13.29
CA GLU A 8 -30.89 -4.31 12.04
C GLU A 8 -29.81 -5.37 11.78
N HIS A 9 -28.56 -5.09 12.13
CA HIS A 9 -27.42 -5.96 11.79
C HIS A 9 -26.86 -6.73 12.98
N GLY A 10 -27.15 -6.30 14.20
CA GLY A 10 -26.62 -6.88 15.42
C GLY A 10 -25.13 -6.58 15.63
N ILE A 11 -24.72 -6.63 16.90
CA ILE A 11 -23.32 -6.37 17.30
C ILE A 11 -22.39 -7.46 16.73
N GLN A 12 -22.85 -8.71 16.63
CA GLN A 12 -21.98 -9.80 16.15
C GLN A 12 -21.55 -9.62 14.69
N LYS A 13 -22.39 -9.03 13.83
CA LYS A 13 -22.04 -8.80 12.43
C LYS A 13 -20.93 -7.76 12.30
N PHE A 14 -21.01 -6.66 13.05
CA PHE A 14 -19.95 -5.65 13.06
C PHE A 14 -18.65 -6.19 13.63
N GLY A 15 -18.71 -6.99 14.70
CA GLY A 15 -17.53 -7.69 15.24
C GLY A 15 -16.82 -8.52 14.18
N ARG A 16 -17.56 -9.38 13.46
CA ARG A 16 -16.99 -10.21 12.38
C ARG A 16 -16.34 -9.38 11.26
N LEU A 17 -16.93 -8.24 10.89
CA LEU A 17 -16.36 -7.36 9.88
C LEU A 17 -15.07 -6.67 10.35
N ILE A 18 -14.99 -6.29 11.62
CA ILE A 18 -13.77 -5.76 12.23
C ILE A 18 -12.68 -6.84 12.24
N ASP A 19 -13.00 -8.05 12.70
CA ASP A 19 -12.08 -9.18 12.72
C ASP A 19 -11.57 -9.53 11.32
N GLN A 20 -12.45 -9.51 10.33
CA GLN A 20 -12.10 -9.69 8.91
C GLN A 20 -11.08 -8.62 8.45
N ASN A 21 -11.33 -7.35 8.74
CA ASN A 21 -10.43 -6.27 8.33
C ASN A 21 -9.07 -6.34 9.04
N ILE A 22 -9.04 -6.78 10.31
CA ILE A 22 -7.79 -7.03 11.04
C ILE A 22 -7.01 -8.19 10.38
N ALA A 23 -7.70 -9.29 10.07
CA ALA A 23 -7.09 -10.44 9.40
C ALA A 23 -6.55 -10.08 8.01
N GLN A 24 -7.22 -9.18 7.29
CA GLN A 24 -6.76 -8.62 6.02
C GLN A 24 -5.52 -7.74 6.18
N GLY A 25 -5.48 -6.90 7.22
CA GLY A 25 -4.29 -6.12 7.57
C GLY A 25 -3.09 -7.03 7.80
N GLN A 26 -3.26 -8.08 8.62
CA GLN A 26 -2.21 -9.07 8.88
C GLN A 26 -1.79 -9.84 7.63
N TYR A 27 -2.74 -10.15 6.73
CA TYR A 27 -2.44 -10.80 5.46
C TYR A 27 -1.56 -9.92 4.58
N LEU A 28 -1.93 -8.64 4.42
CA LEU A 28 -1.13 -7.66 3.67
C LEU A 28 0.28 -7.51 4.27
N THR A 29 0.41 -7.47 5.60
CA THR A 29 1.72 -7.46 6.28
C THR A 29 2.58 -8.66 5.89
N LYS A 30 1.99 -9.86 5.78
CA LYS A 30 2.72 -11.07 5.37
C LYS A 30 3.23 -10.96 3.93
N LEU A 31 2.40 -10.45 3.02
CA LEU A 31 2.81 -10.22 1.62
C LEU A 31 3.98 -9.23 1.55
N ILE A 32 3.89 -8.12 2.29
CA ILE A 32 4.96 -7.11 2.35
C ILE A 32 6.26 -7.71 2.88
N ASN A 33 6.21 -8.43 4.00
CA ASN A 33 7.41 -9.03 4.59
C ASN A 33 8.04 -10.13 3.73
N ALA A 34 7.26 -10.73 2.82
CA ALA A 34 7.77 -11.74 1.88
C ALA A 34 8.45 -11.11 0.64
N ALA A 35 8.26 -9.81 0.40
CA ALA A 35 8.79 -9.11 -0.78
C ALA A 35 10.01 -8.24 -0.39
N PRO A 36 11.22 -8.55 -0.87
CA PRO A 36 12.44 -7.80 -0.50
C PRO A 36 12.45 -6.34 -0.93
N GLN A 37 11.64 -5.99 -1.93
CA GLN A 37 11.53 -4.62 -2.47
C GLN A 37 10.45 -3.79 -1.75
N LEU A 38 9.84 -4.33 -0.70
CA LEU A 38 8.85 -3.63 0.12
C LEU A 38 9.36 -3.50 1.55
N GLU A 39 9.06 -2.36 2.16
CA GLU A 39 9.41 -2.06 3.55
C GLU A 39 8.14 -1.78 4.34
N LEU A 40 7.90 -2.56 5.41
CA LEU A 40 6.85 -2.26 6.38
C LEU A 40 7.30 -1.12 7.30
N MET A 41 6.51 -0.05 7.38
CA MET A 41 6.92 1.20 8.03
C MET A 41 6.50 1.29 9.49
N THR A 42 5.54 0.48 9.91
CA THR A 42 5.06 0.38 11.28
C THR A 42 4.45 -1.00 11.53
N PRO A 43 4.53 -1.55 12.75
CA PRO A 43 3.77 -2.75 13.10
C PRO A 43 2.28 -2.58 12.79
N THR A 44 1.68 -3.61 12.22
CA THR A 44 0.25 -3.64 11.90
C THR A 44 -0.54 -4.12 13.12
N ASN A 45 -1.18 -3.18 13.82
CA ASN A 45 -1.97 -3.49 15.02
C ASN A 45 -3.45 -3.75 14.69
N ILE A 46 -3.98 -3.14 13.63
CA ILE A 46 -5.39 -3.20 13.23
C ILE A 46 -5.49 -3.29 11.70
N ASN A 47 -6.53 -2.72 11.10
CA ASN A 47 -6.80 -2.72 9.66
C ASN A 47 -6.04 -1.64 8.84
N ILE A 48 -5.00 -1.02 9.41
CA ILE A 48 -4.18 -0.01 8.73
C ILE A 48 -2.76 -0.54 8.59
N VAL A 49 -2.28 -0.56 7.34
CA VAL A 49 -0.93 -1.01 6.99
C VAL A 49 -0.20 0.13 6.30
N CYS A 50 0.92 0.56 6.88
CA CYS A 50 1.78 1.55 6.26
C CYS A 50 3.07 0.87 5.76
N PHE A 51 3.35 1.03 4.47
CA PHE A 51 4.46 0.36 3.79
C PHE A 51 4.94 1.21 2.63
N ARG A 52 6.08 0.87 2.04
CA ARG A 52 6.58 1.55 0.84
C ARG A 52 7.32 0.60 -0.08
N PHE A 53 7.35 0.95 -1.35
CA PHE A 53 8.31 0.37 -2.29
C PHE A 53 9.71 0.93 -1.98
N ASN A 54 10.65 0.03 -1.73
CA ASN A 54 12.04 0.33 -1.43
C ASN A 54 12.93 -0.74 -2.10
N PRO A 55 13.44 -0.48 -3.32
CA PRO A 55 14.31 -1.42 -4.02
C PRO A 55 15.75 -1.46 -3.45
N GLY A 56 16.03 -0.65 -2.42
CA GLY A 56 17.39 -0.40 -1.92
C GLY A 56 18.14 0.63 -2.75
N GLY A 57 19.18 1.24 -2.15
CA GLY A 57 20.10 2.15 -2.85
C GLY A 57 19.55 3.55 -3.17
N LEU A 58 18.33 3.89 -2.74
CA LEU A 58 17.72 5.20 -2.95
C LEU A 58 17.71 6.03 -1.67
N ASP A 59 17.87 7.34 -1.82
CA ASP A 59 17.68 8.28 -0.72
C ASP A 59 16.18 8.53 -0.42
N GLU A 60 15.88 9.21 0.69
CA GLU A 60 14.49 9.44 1.09
C GLU A 60 13.72 10.32 0.11
N ALA A 61 14.39 11.24 -0.59
CA ALA A 61 13.74 12.12 -1.56
C ALA A 61 13.31 11.35 -2.82
N ALA A 62 14.15 10.44 -3.30
CA ALA A 62 13.85 9.52 -4.39
C ALA A 62 12.78 8.50 -3.98
N LEU A 63 12.89 7.90 -2.80
CA LEU A 63 11.88 6.98 -2.27
C LEU A 63 10.51 7.65 -2.14
N LYS A 64 10.46 8.88 -1.61
CA LYS A 64 9.22 9.66 -1.54
C LYS A 64 8.62 9.87 -2.93
N ARG A 65 9.43 10.32 -3.90
CA ARG A 65 8.97 10.59 -5.26
C ARG A 65 8.36 9.35 -5.92
N ILE A 66 9.07 8.22 -5.87
CA ILE A 66 8.60 6.97 -6.45
C ILE A 66 7.31 6.50 -5.77
N ASN A 67 7.20 6.57 -4.44
CA ASN A 67 6.00 6.12 -3.75
C ASN A 67 4.80 7.05 -3.97
N VAL A 68 5.01 8.35 -4.12
CA VAL A 68 3.95 9.29 -4.53
C VAL A 68 3.45 8.94 -5.94
N GLU A 69 4.37 8.66 -6.87
CA GLU A 69 4.03 8.30 -8.24
C GLU A 69 3.29 6.96 -8.32
N ILE A 70 3.74 5.93 -7.58
CA ILE A 70 3.03 4.64 -7.46
C ILE A 70 1.58 4.86 -6.99
N MET A 71 1.38 5.70 -5.97
CA MET A 71 0.05 6.01 -5.48
C MET A 71 -0.83 6.66 -6.56
N GLN A 72 -0.29 7.64 -7.28
CA GLN A 72 -1.03 8.36 -8.33
C GLN A 72 -1.43 7.42 -9.46
N GLN A 73 -0.50 6.65 -10.02
CA GLN A 73 -0.81 5.71 -11.11
C GLN A 73 -1.81 4.63 -10.69
N MET A 74 -1.72 4.14 -9.45
CA MET A 74 -2.66 3.14 -8.95
C MET A 74 -4.07 3.70 -8.73
N GLN A 75 -4.20 4.96 -8.32
CA GLN A 75 -5.48 5.65 -8.21
C GLN A 75 -6.09 5.94 -9.59
N GLU A 76 -5.28 6.43 -10.53
CA GLU A 76 -5.72 6.79 -11.89
C GLU A 76 -6.13 5.58 -12.72
N SER A 77 -5.44 4.45 -12.57
CA SER A 77 -5.81 3.17 -13.19
C SER A 77 -7.06 2.53 -12.57
N GLY A 78 -7.53 3.02 -11.41
CA GLY A 78 -8.70 2.49 -10.72
C GLY A 78 -8.50 1.14 -10.04
N ILE A 79 -7.25 0.67 -9.93
CA ILE A 79 -6.90 -0.61 -9.31
C ILE A 79 -7.15 -0.58 -7.81
N ALA A 80 -6.60 0.44 -7.13
CA ALA A 80 -6.77 0.62 -5.70
C ALA A 80 -6.63 2.09 -5.29
N ALA A 81 -7.50 2.53 -4.40
CA ALA A 81 -7.42 3.85 -3.79
C ALA A 81 -6.68 3.77 -2.44
N VAL A 82 -5.35 3.81 -2.46
CA VAL A 82 -4.52 3.96 -1.25
C VAL A 82 -4.21 5.43 -1.00
N SER A 83 -4.02 5.83 0.26
CA SER A 83 -3.48 7.16 0.59
C SER A 83 -2.00 7.06 0.89
N ASP A 84 -1.31 8.18 1.08
CA ASP A 84 0.03 8.24 1.64
C ASP A 84 0.05 8.90 3.04
N THR A 85 1.19 8.82 3.71
CA THR A 85 1.49 9.60 4.92
C THR A 85 3.02 9.70 5.11
N THR A 86 3.46 10.51 6.07
CA THR A 86 4.87 10.55 6.50
C THR A 86 4.98 10.09 7.95
N LEU A 87 5.80 9.06 8.19
CA LEU A 87 6.08 8.52 9.52
C LEU A 87 7.55 8.76 9.86
N ARG A 88 7.81 9.53 10.94
CA ARG A 88 9.18 9.81 11.43
C ARG A 88 10.11 10.34 10.33
N GLY A 89 9.59 11.22 9.47
CA GLY A 89 10.33 11.80 8.34
C GLY A 89 10.45 10.91 7.10
N LYS A 90 9.92 9.67 7.13
CA LYS A 90 9.92 8.75 6.00
C LYS A 90 8.54 8.67 5.36
N HIS A 91 8.46 8.85 4.04
CA HIS A 91 7.21 8.79 3.30
C HIS A 91 6.77 7.34 3.04
N CYS A 92 5.47 7.08 3.08
CA CYS A 92 4.94 5.74 2.86
C CYS A 92 3.49 5.74 2.34
N LEU A 93 3.13 4.65 1.68
CA LEU A 93 1.76 4.30 1.34
C LEU A 93 1.03 3.83 2.60
N ARG A 94 -0.27 4.10 2.65
CA ARG A 94 -1.18 3.77 3.74
C ARG A 94 -2.44 3.11 3.18
N ALA A 95 -2.55 1.81 3.41
CA ALA A 95 -3.76 1.03 3.12
C ALA A 95 -4.64 0.95 4.37
N ALA A 96 -5.82 1.57 4.33
CA ALA A 96 -6.83 1.49 5.38
C ALA A 96 -7.99 0.59 4.94
N ILE A 97 -8.02 -0.64 5.44
CA ILE A 97 -8.93 -1.68 4.97
C ILE A 97 -10.26 -1.57 5.71
N ASN A 98 -11.24 -0.90 5.11
CA ASN A 98 -12.55 -0.65 5.72
C ASN A 98 -13.72 -1.18 4.87
N ASN A 99 -13.46 -1.59 3.63
CA ASN A 99 -14.48 -2.08 2.73
C ASN A 99 -14.75 -3.57 3.00
N HIS A 100 -15.96 -3.86 3.47
CA HIS A 100 -16.41 -5.23 3.75
C HIS A 100 -16.36 -6.18 2.53
N ARG A 101 -16.27 -5.64 1.30
CA ARG A 101 -16.15 -6.42 0.06
C ARG A 101 -14.71 -6.69 -0.36
N THR A 102 -13.70 -6.12 0.30
CA THR A 102 -12.30 -6.42 0.01
C THR A 102 -12.05 -7.91 0.22
N GLN A 103 -11.35 -8.53 -0.71
CA GLN A 103 -10.93 -9.93 -0.69
C GLN A 103 -9.40 -10.02 -0.63
N ARG A 104 -8.87 -11.21 -0.34
CA ARG A 104 -7.41 -11.41 -0.34
C ARG A 104 -6.80 -11.19 -1.72
N SER A 105 -7.49 -11.59 -2.78
CA SER A 105 -7.09 -11.35 -4.17
C SER A 105 -6.88 -9.87 -4.49
N ASP A 106 -7.67 -8.98 -3.87
CA ASP A 106 -7.51 -7.54 -4.06
C ASP A 106 -6.21 -7.03 -3.42
N LEU A 107 -5.81 -7.65 -2.30
CA LEU A 107 -4.55 -7.35 -1.61
C LEU A 107 -3.34 -7.95 -2.34
N ASP A 108 -3.51 -9.12 -2.95
CA ASP A 108 -2.52 -9.72 -3.83
C ASP A 108 -2.27 -8.83 -5.05
N LEU A 109 -3.35 -8.36 -5.70
CA LEU A 109 -3.29 -7.43 -6.82
C LEU A 109 -2.63 -6.10 -6.41
N LEU A 110 -3.03 -5.52 -5.27
CA LEU A 110 -2.41 -4.30 -4.73
C LEU A 110 -0.88 -4.43 -4.63
N ILE A 111 -0.38 -5.54 -4.09
CA ILE A 111 1.06 -5.74 -3.92
C ILE A 111 1.77 -5.97 -5.25
N ALA A 112 1.17 -6.75 -6.15
CA ALA A 112 1.71 -6.96 -7.50
C ALA A 112 1.88 -5.61 -8.23
N GLU A 113 0.84 -4.79 -8.24
CA GLU A 113 0.82 -3.51 -8.95
C GLU A 113 1.78 -2.49 -8.35
N VAL A 114 1.89 -2.41 -7.01
CA VAL A 114 2.92 -1.58 -6.36
C VAL A 114 4.32 -1.98 -6.81
N MET A 115 4.60 -3.29 -6.90
CA MET A 115 5.91 -3.77 -7.35
C MET A 115 6.15 -3.50 -8.83
N ASP A 116 5.15 -3.71 -9.68
CA ASP A 116 5.31 -3.57 -11.13
C ASP A 116 5.47 -2.10 -11.52
N ILE A 117 4.65 -1.20 -10.97
CA ILE A 117 4.80 0.24 -11.15
C ILE A 117 6.16 0.70 -10.57
N GLY A 118 6.51 0.27 -9.35
CA GLY A 118 7.77 0.65 -8.71
C GLY A 118 9.01 0.23 -9.50
N LYS A 119 9.01 -0.98 -10.08
CA LYS A 119 10.08 -1.46 -10.97
C LYS A 119 10.16 -0.67 -12.27
N GLY A 120 9.01 -0.34 -12.87
CA GLY A 120 8.92 0.50 -14.07
C GLY A 120 9.57 1.86 -13.84
N LEU A 121 9.17 2.55 -12.78
CA LEU A 121 9.69 3.87 -12.41
C LEU A 121 11.19 3.86 -12.06
N THR A 122 11.65 2.80 -11.40
CA THR A 122 13.08 2.64 -11.08
C THR A 122 13.90 2.46 -12.36
N SER A 123 13.40 1.66 -13.31
CA SER A 123 14.06 1.41 -14.59
C SER A 123 14.13 2.67 -15.46
N GLU A 124 13.04 3.45 -15.52
CA GLU A 124 13.01 4.72 -16.25
C GLU A 124 13.96 5.77 -15.66
N SER A 125 14.01 5.86 -14.33
CA SER A 125 14.97 6.74 -13.64
C SER A 125 16.44 6.34 -13.90
N LEU A 126 16.72 5.06 -14.09
CA LEU A 126 18.05 4.54 -14.48
C LEU A 126 18.40 4.87 -15.93
N LEU A 127 17.42 4.86 -16.84
CA LEU A 127 17.61 5.21 -18.25
C LEU A 127 17.89 6.71 -18.44
N LEU A 128 17.22 7.58 -17.68
CA LEU A 128 17.44 9.03 -17.71
C LEU A 128 18.76 9.48 -17.04
N ALA A 129 19.42 8.60 -16.29
CA ALA A 129 20.69 8.88 -15.61
C ALA A 129 21.94 8.49 -16.44
N GLN A 130 21.77 7.90 -17.63
CA GLN A 130 22.91 7.64 -18.52
C GLN A 130 23.36 8.94 -19.20
N PRO A 131 24.66 9.30 -19.17
CA PRO A 131 25.13 10.47 -19.89
C PRO A 131 24.92 10.22 -21.39
N VAL A 132 24.21 11.14 -22.04
CA VAL A 132 24.18 11.24 -23.50
C VAL A 132 25.64 11.34 -23.94
N VAL A 133 26.19 10.25 -24.46
CA VAL A 133 27.51 10.25 -25.09
C VAL A 133 27.36 11.10 -26.35
N SER A 134 27.69 12.39 -26.22
CA SER A 134 27.83 13.30 -27.34
C SER A 134 28.99 12.81 -28.19
N ASN A 135 28.67 12.34 -29.40
CA ASN A 135 29.62 12.00 -30.45
C ASN A 135 30.17 13.27 -31.10
#